data_AF-A0A7J7WYY8-F1
#
_entry.id   AF-A0A7J7WYY8-F1
#
_cell.length_a   1.000
_cell.length_b   1.000
_cell.length_c   1.000
_cell.angle_alpha   90.00
_cell.angle_beta   90.00
_cell.angle_gamma   90.00
#
_symmetry.space_group_name_H-M   'P 1'
#
loop_
_entity.id
_entity.type
_entity.pdbx_description
1 polymer ?
#
loop_
_entity_poly.entity_id
_entity_poly.type
_entity_poly.pdbx_seq_one_letter_code
_entity_poly.pdbx_strand_id
1 'polypeptide(L)'
;MAAASVSTTSGSQFSPNILAEPSRSNGSMLRHSTSSYVVYPPDKPFLNSDLRRSPNKPTLAYPESNSRAIFSALKNLQDKIRRLELERIQAEESVKTLSRETVEYKKVLDEQIQERENSKNEESKHNQELTSQLLAAESKCNLLEKQLEYMRNMIKHAEIERTTVLEKQVSLERERQHDQTHVQSQLEKLDLLEQEYNKLTAMQALAEKKMQELEAKLHEEEKERKRMQAKAAELQTGLETNRLIFEDKKIPCAPCARRIKKKKSKPPEKVSKQPKGSRNYFAAQPHYRLCLGDMPFVAGKSTSPSHAVVANVQHVLHLMKQHSKVLCNDRVVNSVPLAKQVCARSSKSKKSVRPSSSSTINEELSEVLQTLQDEFGQMSFDHQQLVKLIQESPTVELKENLECELEALVARMEAKANQITKVRKYQAQLEKQKIEKQKRELRPTKKTLDEEGNSSSRSSGNTGTTNKKDCTKPRPGEKSRKNLQLLKDMQTIQSSLQSNNLCWDY
;
A
#
# COMPACT_ATOMS: atom_id res chain seq x y z
N MET A 1 70.21 -9.06 -10.99
CA MET A 1 70.74 -9.13 -9.61
C MET A 1 70.61 -10.59 -9.20
N ALA A 2 71.66 -11.44 -9.15
CA ALA A 2 73.10 -11.28 -8.92
C ALA A 2 73.51 -11.09 -7.45
N ALA A 3 74.64 -11.74 -7.06
CA ALA A 3 75.05 -12.17 -5.70
C ALA A 3 74.21 -13.35 -5.16
N ALA A 4 74.72 -14.47 -4.59
CA ALA A 4 75.96 -14.81 -3.85
C ALA A 4 75.96 -14.34 -2.38
N SER A 5 76.49 -15.05 -1.36
CA SER A 5 77.63 -16.01 -1.31
C SER A 5 77.61 -16.96 -0.08
N VAL A 6 78.41 -18.04 -0.11
CA VAL A 6 79.21 -18.66 1.01
C VAL A 6 78.48 -19.01 2.33
N SER A 7 78.25 -20.28 2.70
CA SER A 7 79.19 -21.38 3.07
C SER A 7 79.90 -21.23 4.42
N THR A 8 79.66 -22.17 5.35
CA THR A 8 80.59 -22.50 6.46
C THR A 8 80.72 -24.01 6.63
N THR A 9 81.93 -24.46 6.97
CA THR A 9 82.31 -25.87 7.16
C THR A 9 82.78 -26.12 8.58
N SER A 10 82.54 -27.31 9.13
CA SER A 10 83.29 -27.82 10.27
C SER A 10 83.56 -29.31 10.10
N GLY A 11 84.77 -29.75 10.43
CA GLY A 11 85.18 -31.14 10.37
C GLY A 11 86.32 -31.41 11.34
N SER A 12 86.28 -32.57 11.98
CA SER A 12 87.33 -33.10 12.86
C SER A 12 87.32 -34.62 12.69
N GLN A 13 88.16 -35.15 11.79
CA GLN A 13 89.53 -35.64 12.01
C GLN A 13 89.59 -37.11 12.46
N PHE A 14 90.54 -37.84 11.87
CA PHE A 14 90.73 -39.28 12.00
C PHE A 14 91.62 -39.64 13.20
N SER A 15 91.47 -40.86 13.73
CA SER A 15 92.56 -41.62 14.37
C SER A 15 92.23 -43.12 14.53
N PRO A 16 92.69 -43.99 13.61
CA PRO A 16 92.75 -45.43 13.83
C PRO A 16 94.14 -45.83 14.37
N ASN A 17 94.22 -46.32 15.60
CA ASN A 17 95.50 -46.73 16.21
C ASN A 17 95.77 -48.23 15.99
N ILE A 18 97.03 -48.60 15.80
CA ILE A 18 97.47 -49.91 15.28
C ILE A 18 98.48 -50.59 16.23
N LEU A 19 98.46 -51.93 16.24
CA LEU A 19 99.45 -52.86 16.81
C LEU A 19 99.54 -53.00 18.35
N ALA A 20 99.42 -54.26 18.81
CA ALA A 20 100.40 -54.92 19.68
C ALA A 20 100.13 -56.45 19.73
N GLU A 21 101.08 -57.26 19.26
CA GLU A 21 101.17 -58.69 19.64
C GLU A 21 102.03 -58.85 20.90
N PRO A 22 101.79 -59.91 21.71
CA PRO A 22 102.82 -60.52 22.54
C PRO A 22 103.34 -61.82 21.90
N SER A 23 104.51 -61.70 21.29
CA SER A 23 105.49 -62.73 20.88
C SER A 23 105.42 -64.11 21.56
N ARG A 24 105.54 -65.17 20.74
CA ARG A 24 105.84 -66.55 21.17
C ARG A 24 107.27 -66.69 21.71
N SER A 25 107.48 -67.52 22.72
CA SER A 25 108.81 -67.95 23.19
C SER A 25 109.05 -69.45 22.93
N ASN A 26 109.96 -69.78 22.01
CA ASN A 26 110.36 -71.16 21.71
C ASN A 26 111.54 -71.59 22.58
N GLY A 27 111.28 -72.32 23.67
CA GLY A 27 112.31 -72.93 24.51
C GLY A 27 112.76 -74.30 24.00
N SER A 28 113.66 -74.34 23.01
CA SER A 28 114.25 -75.61 22.54
C SER A 28 115.43 -76.04 23.43
N MET A 29 115.35 -77.25 23.99
CA MET A 29 116.45 -77.92 24.69
C MET A 29 116.39 -79.43 24.40
N LEU A 30 117.09 -79.86 23.35
CA LEU A 30 117.45 -81.27 23.22
C LEU A 30 118.52 -81.59 24.29
N ARG A 31 118.22 -82.56 25.15
CA ARG A 31 119.26 -83.38 25.79
C ARG A 31 118.98 -84.85 25.53
N HIS A 32 119.90 -85.50 24.82
CA HIS A 32 119.92 -86.94 24.70
C HIS A 32 120.42 -87.53 26.03
N SER A 33 119.53 -88.21 26.75
CA SER A 33 119.89 -89.11 27.84
C SER A 33 119.53 -90.52 27.42
N THR A 34 120.51 -91.29 26.96
CA THR A 34 120.34 -92.69 26.58
C THR A 34 120.04 -93.53 27.82
N SER A 35 118.77 -93.83 28.05
CA SER A 35 118.32 -94.72 29.12
C SER A 35 118.90 -96.12 28.93
N SER A 36 119.58 -96.64 29.96
CA SER A 36 120.06 -98.04 30.02
C SER A 36 118.90 -98.99 30.34
N TYR A 37 117.83 -98.94 29.54
CA TYR A 37 116.65 -99.77 29.69
C TYR A 37 116.91 -101.17 29.12
N VAL A 38 117.12 -102.14 30.01
CA VAL A 38 117.17 -103.56 29.63
C VAL A 38 115.76 -104.00 29.23
N VAL A 39 115.58 -104.41 27.98
CA VAL A 39 114.29 -104.85 27.45
C VAL A 39 113.82 -106.10 28.21
N TYR A 40 112.64 -106.02 28.80
CA TYR A 40 112.05 -107.11 29.57
C TYR A 40 111.70 -108.30 28.65
N PRO A 41 112.16 -109.55 28.93
CA PRO A 41 111.94 -110.69 28.04
C PRO A 41 110.45 -111.03 27.86
N PRO A 42 109.90 -111.01 26.63
CA PRO A 42 108.45 -111.11 26.40
C PRO A 42 107.83 -112.46 26.79
N ASP A 43 108.64 -113.51 26.93
CA ASP A 43 108.20 -114.89 27.24
C ASP A 43 108.38 -115.29 28.72
N LYS A 44 108.71 -114.34 29.62
CA LYS A 44 108.74 -114.55 31.09
C LYS A 44 107.73 -113.63 31.80
N PRO A 45 106.63 -114.12 32.40
CA PRO A 45 105.68 -113.26 33.10
C PRO A 45 106.24 -112.62 34.38
N PHE A 46 107.26 -113.23 35.01
CA PHE A 46 107.99 -112.70 36.16
C PHE A 46 109.48 -113.06 36.06
N LEU A 47 110.36 -112.22 36.63
CA LEU A 47 111.83 -112.38 36.58
C LEU A 47 112.32 -113.71 37.20
N ASN A 48 111.77 -114.08 38.36
CA ASN A 48 112.21 -115.21 39.17
C ASN A 48 111.36 -116.49 38.96
N SER A 49 110.98 -116.80 37.72
CA SER A 49 110.27 -118.03 37.39
C SER A 49 110.80 -118.64 36.08
N ASP A 50 110.87 -119.97 36.05
CA ASP A 50 111.32 -120.74 34.88
C ASP A 50 110.17 -121.23 33.98
N LEU A 51 108.92 -120.86 34.31
CA LEU A 51 107.79 -121.03 33.40
C LEU A 51 107.92 -120.07 32.20
N ARG A 52 108.43 -120.60 31.08
CA ARG A 52 108.30 -119.99 29.76
C ARG A 52 106.90 -120.28 29.19
N ARG A 53 106.24 -119.26 28.61
CA ARG A 53 105.01 -119.45 27.82
C ARG A 53 105.32 -119.60 26.32
N SER A 54 104.39 -120.18 25.56
CA SER A 54 104.58 -120.42 24.13
C SER A 54 104.55 -119.12 23.30
N PRO A 55 105.30 -119.03 22.18
CA PRO A 55 105.54 -117.75 21.49
C PRO A 55 104.30 -117.04 20.93
N ASN A 56 103.21 -117.78 20.70
CA ASN A 56 102.07 -117.31 19.90
C ASN A 56 101.05 -116.47 20.69
N LYS A 57 101.28 -116.18 21.97
CA LYS A 57 100.40 -115.33 22.82
C LYS A 57 101.22 -114.48 23.82
N PRO A 58 101.76 -113.32 23.41
CA PRO A 58 102.41 -112.39 24.33
C PRO A 58 101.42 -111.91 25.39
N THR A 59 101.85 -111.88 26.66
CA THR A 59 101.00 -111.43 27.78
C THR A 59 101.23 -109.93 27.99
N LEU A 60 100.38 -109.09 27.40
CA LEU A 60 100.43 -107.64 27.56
C LEU A 60 100.04 -107.24 28.99
N ALA A 61 100.95 -106.58 29.69
CA ALA A 61 100.79 -106.21 31.11
C ALA A 61 99.92 -104.96 31.35
N TYR A 62 99.40 -104.33 30.30
CA TYR A 62 98.54 -103.15 30.36
C TYR A 62 97.35 -103.29 29.40
N PRO A 63 96.14 -102.80 29.75
CA PRO A 63 95.00 -102.77 28.84
C PRO A 63 95.23 -101.85 27.64
N GLU A 64 94.70 -102.22 26.47
CA GLU A 64 94.61 -101.30 25.33
C GLU A 64 93.72 -100.12 25.69
N SER A 65 94.33 -98.95 25.92
CA SER A 65 93.57 -97.77 26.30
C SER A 65 92.75 -97.25 25.11
N ASN A 66 91.42 -97.18 25.27
CA ASN A 66 90.51 -96.45 24.37
C ASN A 66 90.72 -94.90 24.40
N SER A 67 91.88 -94.45 24.87
CA SER A 67 92.29 -93.05 25.01
C SER A 67 92.13 -92.28 23.70
N ARG A 68 92.55 -92.85 22.56
CA ARG A 68 92.40 -92.22 21.23
C ARG A 68 90.93 -91.94 20.88
N ALA A 69 90.01 -92.85 21.21
CA ALA A 69 88.59 -92.64 21.01
C ALA A 69 88.06 -91.55 21.95
N ILE A 70 88.40 -91.61 23.24
CA ILE A 70 88.01 -90.62 24.26
C ILE A 70 88.51 -89.21 23.90
N PHE A 71 89.79 -89.05 23.54
CA PHE A 71 90.34 -87.78 23.07
C PHE A 71 89.68 -87.29 21.78
N SER A 72 89.31 -88.17 20.84
CA SER A 72 88.58 -87.78 19.63
C SER A 72 87.15 -87.31 19.94
N ALA A 73 86.49 -87.89 20.94
CA ALA A 73 85.17 -87.49 21.39
C ALA A 73 85.20 -86.17 22.17
N LEU A 74 86.16 -86.00 23.08
CA LEU A 74 86.41 -84.74 23.79
C LEU A 74 86.76 -83.61 22.83
N LYS A 75 87.60 -83.86 21.82
CA LYS A 75 87.90 -82.87 20.79
C LYS A 75 86.66 -82.52 19.95
N ASN A 76 85.87 -83.50 19.51
CA ASN A 76 84.61 -83.22 18.81
C ASN A 76 83.61 -82.43 19.68
N LEU A 77 83.58 -82.68 20.99
CA LEU A 77 82.79 -81.90 21.95
C LEU A 77 83.28 -80.46 22.02
N GLN A 78 84.58 -80.22 22.16
CA GLN A 78 85.19 -78.88 22.16
C GLN A 78 84.94 -78.15 20.85
N ASP A 79 85.16 -78.80 19.70
CA ASP A 79 84.90 -78.25 18.36
C ASP A 79 83.40 -78.02 18.12
N LYS A 80 82.49 -78.73 18.82
CA LYS A 80 81.04 -78.48 18.78
C LYS A 80 80.62 -77.34 19.70
N ILE A 81 81.16 -77.25 20.92
CA ILE A 81 80.95 -76.14 21.85
C ILE A 81 81.39 -74.83 21.19
N ARG A 82 82.61 -74.79 20.62
CA ARG A 82 83.13 -73.60 19.91
C ARG A 82 82.26 -73.17 18.73
N ARG A 83 81.64 -74.11 18.00
CA ARG A 83 80.68 -73.80 16.93
C ARG A 83 79.38 -73.22 17.50
N LEU A 84 78.81 -73.85 18.52
CA LEU A 84 77.61 -73.36 19.20
C LEU A 84 77.82 -71.98 19.85
N GLU A 85 79.02 -71.68 20.35
CA GLU A 85 79.39 -70.36 20.88
C GLU A 85 79.42 -69.30 19.77
N LEU A 86 80.01 -69.61 18.61
CA LEU A 86 80.01 -68.72 17.44
C LEU A 86 78.60 -68.52 16.88
N GLU A 87 77.80 -69.58 16.76
CA GLU A 87 76.39 -69.55 16.36
C GLU A 87 75.54 -68.72 17.34
N ARG A 88 75.82 -68.81 18.66
CA ARG A 88 75.15 -67.98 19.68
C ARG A 88 75.50 -66.50 19.53
N ILE A 89 76.78 -66.17 19.30
CA ILE A 89 77.22 -64.79 19.08
C ILE A 89 76.58 -64.22 17.80
N GLN A 90 76.58 -64.98 16.70
CA GLN A 90 75.95 -64.59 15.45
C GLN A 90 74.43 -64.40 15.59
N ALA A 91 73.75 -65.27 16.35
CA ALA A 91 72.33 -65.12 16.65
C ALA A 91 72.04 -63.88 17.51
N GLU A 92 72.87 -63.62 18.53
CA GLU A 92 72.78 -62.39 19.33
C GLU A 92 73.00 -61.13 18.48
N GLU A 93 73.98 -61.12 17.57
CA GLU A 93 74.26 -59.99 16.68
C GLU A 93 73.14 -59.77 15.66
N SER A 94 72.54 -60.85 15.15
CA SER A 94 71.34 -60.80 14.32
C SER A 94 70.17 -60.18 15.08
N VAL A 95 69.85 -60.65 16.30
CA VAL A 95 68.79 -60.09 17.14
C VAL A 95 69.05 -58.62 17.49
N LYS A 96 70.29 -58.25 17.83
CA LYS A 96 70.70 -56.85 18.10
C LYS A 96 70.58 -55.95 16.85
N THR A 97 70.66 -56.53 15.66
CA THR A 97 70.51 -55.80 14.38
C THR A 97 69.04 -55.63 14.04
N LEU A 98 68.25 -56.72 14.07
CA LEU A 98 66.79 -56.67 13.91
C LEU A 98 66.12 -55.75 14.94
N SER A 99 66.61 -55.68 16.18
CA SER A 99 66.08 -54.74 17.18
C SER A 99 66.38 -53.28 16.84
N ARG A 100 67.55 -52.97 16.26
CA ARG A 100 67.86 -51.61 15.79
C ARG A 100 67.00 -51.24 14.58
N GLU A 101 66.91 -52.12 13.60
CA GLU A 101 66.07 -51.95 12.41
C GLU A 101 64.60 -51.74 12.81
N THR A 102 64.08 -52.51 13.76
CA THR A 102 62.71 -52.33 14.28
C THR A 102 62.50 -50.96 14.92
N VAL A 103 63.50 -50.42 15.65
CA VAL A 103 63.42 -49.07 16.23
C VAL A 103 63.48 -47.99 15.14
N GLU A 104 64.37 -48.09 14.15
CA GLU A 104 64.43 -47.12 13.06
C GLU A 104 63.18 -47.18 12.16
N TYR A 105 62.65 -48.37 11.85
CA TYR A 105 61.36 -48.51 11.14
C TYR A 105 60.20 -47.90 11.91
N LYS A 106 60.14 -48.09 13.24
CA LYS A 106 59.13 -47.43 14.07
C LYS A 106 59.30 -45.92 14.03
N LYS A 107 60.52 -45.41 14.17
CA LYS A 107 60.83 -43.98 14.15
C LYS A 107 60.41 -43.34 12.82
N VAL A 108 60.76 -43.93 11.68
CA VAL A 108 60.36 -43.44 10.35
C VAL A 108 58.83 -43.46 10.18
N LEU A 109 58.14 -44.44 10.76
CA LEU A 109 56.66 -44.48 10.74
C LEU A 109 56.04 -43.40 11.64
N ASP A 110 56.58 -43.18 12.85
CA ASP A 110 56.16 -42.12 13.76
C ASP A 110 56.42 -40.73 13.14
N GLU A 111 57.58 -40.53 12.50
CA GLU A 111 57.93 -39.30 11.75
C GLU A 111 56.97 -39.08 10.57
N GLN A 112 56.67 -40.10 9.77
CA GLN A 112 55.70 -40.00 8.66
C GLN A 112 54.28 -39.68 9.15
N ILE A 113 53.86 -40.21 10.31
CA ILE A 113 52.58 -39.84 10.94
C ILE A 113 52.60 -38.36 11.34
N GLN A 114 53.67 -37.90 11.98
CA GLN A 114 53.81 -36.52 12.43
C GLN A 114 53.87 -35.53 11.26
N GLU A 115 54.61 -35.83 10.19
CA GLU A 115 54.61 -35.02 8.95
C GLU A 115 53.19 -34.90 8.38
N ARG A 116 52.45 -36.03 8.31
CA ARG A 116 51.07 -36.06 7.79
C ARG A 116 50.09 -35.27 8.65
N GLU A 117 50.26 -35.23 9.97
CA GLU A 117 49.46 -34.40 10.86
C GLU A 117 49.83 -32.92 10.75
N ASN A 118 51.12 -32.59 10.66
CA ASN A 118 51.59 -31.23 10.41
C ASN A 118 51.05 -30.69 9.07
N SER A 119 51.11 -31.47 7.98
CA SER A 119 50.55 -31.07 6.67
C SER A 119 49.07 -30.75 6.77
N LYS A 120 48.26 -31.63 7.39
CA LYS A 120 46.83 -31.38 7.62
C LYS A 120 46.58 -30.14 8.49
N ASN A 121 47.42 -29.88 9.48
CA ASN A 121 47.29 -28.71 10.34
C ASN A 121 47.56 -27.42 9.57
N GLU A 122 48.61 -27.36 8.73
CA GLU A 122 48.87 -26.21 7.84
C GLU A 122 47.78 -26.06 6.75
N GLU A 123 47.31 -27.16 6.15
CA GLU A 123 46.12 -27.15 5.28
C GLU A 123 44.90 -26.57 6.01
N SER A 124 44.65 -26.95 7.27
CA SER A 124 43.50 -26.45 8.04
C SER A 124 43.62 -24.96 8.36
N LYS A 125 44.84 -24.46 8.66
CA LYS A 125 45.11 -23.04 8.87
C LYS A 125 44.92 -22.25 7.58
N HIS A 126 45.45 -22.74 6.46
CA HIS A 126 45.29 -22.07 5.16
C HIS A 126 43.82 -22.00 4.74
N ASN A 127 43.03 -23.06 4.98
CA ASN A 127 41.58 -23.03 4.76
C ASN A 127 40.85 -22.05 5.71
N GLN A 128 41.28 -21.91 6.97
CA GLN A 128 40.74 -20.90 7.90
C GLN A 128 41.09 -19.46 7.47
N GLU A 129 42.30 -19.24 6.96
CA GLU A 129 42.70 -17.95 6.40
C GLU A 129 41.89 -17.64 5.13
N LEU A 130 41.77 -18.60 4.21
CA LEU A 130 41.02 -18.44 2.96
C LEU A 130 39.53 -18.15 3.22
N THR A 131 38.89 -18.84 4.16
CA THR A 131 37.50 -18.52 4.56
C THR A 131 37.39 -17.14 5.22
N SER A 132 38.39 -16.73 6.01
CA SER A 132 38.44 -15.36 6.57
C SER A 132 38.60 -14.29 5.49
N GLN A 133 39.43 -14.53 4.46
CA GLN A 133 39.59 -13.64 3.31
C GLN A 133 38.32 -13.57 2.45
N LEU A 134 37.63 -14.71 2.25
CA LEU A 134 36.34 -14.76 1.55
C LEU A 134 35.24 -13.98 2.29
N LEU A 135 35.10 -14.16 3.61
CA LEU A 135 34.16 -13.41 4.44
C LEU A 135 34.47 -11.90 4.44
N ALA A 136 35.76 -11.52 4.46
CA ALA A 136 36.16 -10.12 4.32
C ALA A 136 35.77 -9.54 2.94
N ALA A 137 36.00 -10.28 1.86
CA ALA A 137 35.58 -9.89 0.51
C ALA A 137 34.05 -9.78 0.40
N GLU A 138 33.30 -10.75 0.94
CA GLU A 138 31.84 -10.74 1.00
C GLU A 138 31.31 -9.51 1.75
N SER A 139 31.91 -9.17 2.90
CA SER A 139 31.55 -7.98 3.68
C SER A 139 31.76 -6.67 2.89
N LYS A 140 32.80 -6.62 2.04
CA LYS A 140 33.09 -5.48 1.16
C LYS A 140 32.10 -5.39 0.00
N CYS A 141 31.72 -6.51 -0.62
CA CYS A 141 30.66 -6.55 -1.63
C CYS A 141 29.32 -6.10 -1.05
N ASN A 142 28.91 -6.64 0.10
CA ASN A 142 27.71 -6.25 0.84
C ASN A 142 27.66 -4.74 1.18
N LEU A 143 28.82 -4.09 1.40
CA LEU A 143 28.89 -2.63 1.62
C LEU A 143 28.70 -1.85 0.30
N LEU A 144 29.34 -2.29 -0.78
CA LEU A 144 29.21 -1.68 -2.11
C LEU A 144 27.79 -1.82 -2.66
N GLU A 145 27.13 -2.95 -2.44
CA GLU A 145 25.71 -3.15 -2.80
C GLU A 145 24.79 -2.17 -2.08
N LYS A 146 24.99 -1.95 -0.77
CA LYS A 146 24.24 -0.95 0.00
C LYS A 146 24.49 0.47 -0.50
N GLN A 147 25.72 0.80 -0.90
CA GLN A 147 26.05 2.10 -1.51
C GLN A 147 25.38 2.26 -2.88
N LEU A 148 25.40 1.23 -3.73
CA LEU A 148 24.73 1.24 -5.03
C LEU A 148 23.20 1.35 -4.88
N GLU A 149 22.60 0.69 -3.90
CA GLU A 149 21.16 0.81 -3.65
C GLU A 149 20.79 2.19 -3.08
N TYR A 150 21.63 2.79 -2.23
CA TYR A 150 21.48 4.20 -1.83
C TYR A 150 21.53 5.14 -3.04
N MET A 151 22.51 4.96 -3.94
CA MET A 151 22.62 5.75 -5.18
C MET A 151 21.42 5.56 -6.11
N ARG A 152 20.94 4.33 -6.31
CA ARG A 152 19.70 4.05 -7.07
C ARG A 152 18.50 4.77 -6.47
N ASN A 153 18.35 4.79 -5.15
CA ASN A 153 17.23 5.46 -4.52
C ASN A 153 17.36 6.99 -4.56
N MET A 154 18.57 7.56 -4.48
CA MET A 154 18.79 8.98 -4.79
C MET A 154 18.39 9.33 -6.23
N ILE A 155 18.76 8.49 -7.22
CA ILE A 155 18.40 8.68 -8.62
C ILE A 155 16.88 8.64 -8.80
N LYS A 156 16.19 7.60 -8.28
CA LYS A 156 14.72 7.51 -8.29
C LYS A 156 14.05 8.74 -7.67
N HIS A 157 14.56 9.25 -6.55
CA HIS A 157 14.03 10.46 -5.92
C HIS A 157 14.24 11.70 -6.80
N ALA A 158 15.42 11.89 -7.38
CA ALA A 158 15.69 13.00 -8.30
C ALA A 158 14.86 12.91 -9.60
N GLU A 159 14.57 11.71 -10.09
CA GLU A 159 13.67 11.46 -11.21
C GLU A 159 12.21 11.82 -10.88
N ILE A 160 11.72 11.45 -9.69
CA ILE A 160 10.38 11.81 -9.19
C ILE A 160 10.26 13.32 -8.92
N GLU A 161 11.31 13.95 -8.38
CA GLU A 161 11.34 15.42 -8.23
C GLU A 161 11.33 16.11 -9.61
N ARG A 162 12.07 15.59 -10.59
CA ARG A 162 12.05 16.09 -11.97
C ARG A 162 10.69 15.93 -12.64
N THR A 163 10.03 14.77 -12.55
CA THR A 163 8.70 14.57 -13.16
C THR A 163 7.66 15.44 -12.48
N THR A 164 7.60 15.49 -11.16
CA THR A 164 6.61 16.32 -10.44
C THR A 164 6.84 17.83 -10.62
N VAL A 165 8.07 18.28 -10.90
CA VAL A 165 8.32 19.68 -11.33
C VAL A 165 7.83 19.93 -12.76
N LEU A 166 8.06 18.99 -13.69
CA LEU A 166 7.56 19.10 -15.07
C LEU A 166 6.02 19.06 -15.13
N GLU A 167 5.37 18.19 -14.36
CA GLU A 167 3.91 18.12 -14.24
C GLU A 167 3.31 19.43 -13.68
N LYS A 168 3.96 20.05 -12.69
CA LYS A 168 3.57 21.36 -12.17
C LYS A 168 3.72 22.44 -13.25
N GLN A 169 4.83 22.45 -13.99
CA GLN A 169 5.05 23.40 -15.09
C GLN A 169 3.96 23.26 -16.18
N VAL A 170 3.66 22.04 -16.62
CA VAL A 170 2.61 21.73 -17.61
C VAL A 170 1.20 22.04 -17.07
N SER A 171 0.99 22.00 -15.75
CA SER A 171 -0.28 22.37 -15.13
C SER A 171 -0.45 23.89 -15.04
N LEU A 172 0.59 24.62 -14.61
CA LEU A 172 0.61 26.09 -14.61
C LEU A 172 0.50 26.67 -16.03
N GLU A 173 1.09 26.01 -17.03
CA GLU A 173 0.94 26.44 -18.42
C GLU A 173 -0.49 26.24 -18.94
N ARG A 174 -1.15 25.13 -18.61
CA ARG A 174 -2.57 24.90 -18.93
C ARG A 174 -3.50 25.88 -18.20
N GLU A 175 -3.21 26.19 -16.94
CA GLU A 175 -3.93 27.22 -16.17
C GLU A 175 -3.78 28.60 -16.83
N ARG A 176 -2.55 29.01 -17.17
CA ARG A 176 -2.26 30.24 -17.92
C ARG A 176 -2.96 30.27 -19.28
N GLN A 177 -3.05 29.16 -20.01
CA GLN A 177 -3.79 29.06 -21.27
C GLN A 177 -5.31 29.17 -21.06
N HIS A 178 -5.84 28.63 -19.95
CA HIS A 178 -7.25 28.77 -19.58
C HIS A 178 -7.59 30.22 -19.23
N ASP A 179 -6.79 30.88 -18.40
CA ASP A 179 -6.93 32.31 -18.09
C ASP A 179 -6.86 33.18 -19.36
N GLN A 180 -5.91 32.89 -20.25
CA GLN A 180 -5.76 33.61 -21.51
C GLN A 180 -6.99 33.47 -22.42
N THR A 181 -7.56 32.26 -22.55
CA THR A 181 -8.78 32.03 -23.35
C THR A 181 -10.04 32.61 -22.67
N HIS A 182 -10.11 32.59 -21.34
CA HIS A 182 -11.18 33.24 -20.58
C HIS A 182 -11.15 34.77 -20.74
N VAL A 183 -9.98 35.41 -20.62
CA VAL A 183 -9.82 36.86 -20.86
C VAL A 183 -10.16 37.21 -22.31
N GLN A 184 -9.73 36.40 -23.29
CA GLN A 184 -10.08 36.61 -24.69
C GLN A 184 -11.59 36.56 -24.93
N SER A 185 -12.31 35.59 -24.35
CA SER A 185 -13.77 35.51 -24.42
C SER A 185 -14.48 36.68 -23.71
N GLN A 186 -13.90 37.24 -22.64
CA GLN A 186 -14.41 38.47 -22.04
C GLN A 186 -14.24 39.69 -22.95
N LEU A 187 -13.12 39.81 -23.67
CA LEU A 187 -12.88 40.88 -24.65
C LEU A 187 -13.86 40.79 -25.82
N GLU A 188 -14.04 39.61 -26.42
CA GLU A 188 -15.04 39.37 -27.49
C GLU A 188 -16.46 39.78 -27.05
N LYS A 189 -16.80 39.55 -25.77
CA LYS A 189 -18.08 39.97 -25.20
C LYS A 189 -18.18 41.48 -24.98
N LEU A 190 -17.08 42.16 -24.68
CA LEU A 190 -17.04 43.62 -24.57
C LEU A 190 -17.17 44.28 -25.95
N ASP A 191 -16.49 43.76 -26.97
CA ASP A 191 -16.61 44.23 -28.37
C ASP A 191 -18.06 44.15 -28.87
N LEU A 192 -18.77 43.06 -28.56
CA LEU A 192 -20.19 42.89 -28.91
C LEU A 192 -21.10 43.89 -28.17
N LEU A 193 -20.79 44.22 -26.91
CA LEU A 193 -21.52 45.22 -26.14
C LEU A 193 -21.24 46.64 -26.65
N GLU A 194 -20.01 46.94 -27.07
CA GLU A 194 -19.66 48.21 -27.69
C GLU A 194 -20.35 48.38 -29.06
N GLN A 195 -20.42 47.32 -29.87
CA GLN A 195 -21.16 47.34 -31.14
C GLN A 195 -22.65 47.63 -30.95
N GLU A 196 -23.33 46.95 -30.02
CA GLU A 196 -24.74 47.22 -29.73
C GLU A 196 -24.95 48.59 -29.05
N TYR A 197 -24.01 49.07 -28.24
CA TYR A 197 -24.03 50.44 -27.69
C TYR A 197 -23.93 51.50 -28.79
N ASN A 198 -22.96 51.37 -29.70
CA ASN A 198 -22.76 52.31 -30.82
C ASN A 198 -23.98 52.33 -31.76
N LYS A 199 -24.56 51.16 -32.02
CA LYS A 199 -25.81 50.98 -32.79
C LYS A 199 -27.03 51.61 -32.08
N LEU A 200 -27.14 51.47 -30.77
CA LEU A 200 -28.20 52.11 -29.97
C LEU A 200 -28.04 53.63 -29.96
N THR A 201 -26.82 54.15 -29.78
CA THR A 201 -26.49 55.59 -29.85
C THR A 201 -26.83 56.18 -31.23
N ALA A 202 -26.50 55.48 -32.32
CA ALA A 202 -26.89 55.89 -33.66
C ALA A 202 -28.42 55.91 -33.87
N MET A 203 -29.14 54.92 -33.32
CA MET A 203 -30.61 54.89 -33.36
C MET A 203 -31.24 56.01 -32.50
N GLN A 204 -30.65 56.34 -31.35
CA GLN A 204 -31.05 57.45 -30.49
C GLN A 204 -30.88 58.79 -31.22
N ALA A 205 -29.71 59.05 -31.82
CA ALA A 205 -29.46 60.29 -32.58
C ALA A 205 -30.44 60.47 -33.76
N LEU A 206 -30.81 59.36 -34.44
CA LEU A 206 -31.84 59.37 -35.48
C LEU A 206 -33.26 59.62 -34.93
N ALA A 207 -33.55 59.21 -33.70
CA ALA A 207 -34.81 59.52 -33.02
C ALA A 207 -34.86 60.99 -32.56
N GLU A 208 -33.79 61.50 -31.96
CA GLU A 208 -33.65 62.90 -31.52
C GLU A 208 -33.81 63.87 -32.69
N LYS A 209 -33.13 63.61 -33.82
CA LYS A 209 -33.32 64.41 -35.04
C LYS A 209 -34.78 64.41 -35.52
N LYS A 210 -35.46 63.26 -35.47
CA LYS A 210 -36.89 63.17 -35.85
C LYS A 210 -37.80 63.92 -34.87
N MET A 211 -37.47 63.95 -33.58
CA MET A 211 -38.22 64.78 -32.62
C MET A 211 -38.06 66.27 -32.95
N GLN A 212 -36.83 66.74 -33.19
CA GLN A 212 -36.58 68.13 -33.60
C GLN A 212 -37.31 68.52 -34.90
N GLU A 213 -37.34 67.62 -35.89
CA GLU A 213 -38.09 67.82 -37.14
C GLU A 213 -39.62 67.88 -36.93
N LEU A 214 -40.16 67.18 -35.92
CA LEU A 214 -41.58 67.21 -35.57
C LEU A 214 -41.93 68.45 -34.72
N GLU A 215 -41.07 68.84 -33.79
CA GLU A 215 -41.20 70.06 -32.99
C GLU A 215 -41.19 71.32 -33.88
N ALA A 216 -40.30 71.37 -34.87
CA ALA A 216 -40.26 72.46 -35.85
C ALA A 216 -41.57 72.58 -36.65
N LYS A 217 -42.11 71.44 -37.13
CA LYS A 217 -43.39 71.38 -37.85
C LYS A 217 -44.57 71.75 -36.96
N LEU A 218 -44.56 71.32 -35.69
CA LEU A 218 -45.59 71.67 -34.71
C LEU A 218 -45.60 73.19 -34.44
N HIS A 219 -44.44 73.81 -34.28
CA HIS A 219 -44.34 75.27 -34.14
C HIS A 219 -44.71 76.05 -35.41
N GLU A 220 -44.58 75.48 -36.60
CA GLU A 220 -45.09 76.09 -37.83
C GLU A 220 -46.62 76.00 -37.90
N GLU A 221 -47.19 74.83 -37.67
CA GLU A 221 -48.64 74.60 -37.64
C GLU A 221 -49.33 75.43 -36.53
N GLU A 222 -48.69 75.62 -35.38
CA GLU A 222 -49.14 76.52 -34.33
C GLU A 222 -49.16 78.00 -34.77
N LYS A 223 -48.16 78.46 -35.55
CA LYS A 223 -48.15 79.81 -36.14
C LYS A 223 -49.26 79.96 -37.18
N GLU A 224 -49.53 78.93 -37.98
CA GLU A 224 -50.64 78.93 -38.94
C GLU A 224 -52.00 78.96 -38.25
N ARG A 225 -52.20 78.16 -37.19
CA ARG A 225 -53.40 78.24 -36.34
C ARG A 225 -53.59 79.64 -35.77
N LYS A 226 -52.54 80.29 -35.26
CA LYS A 226 -52.61 81.68 -34.76
C LYS A 226 -52.98 82.68 -35.85
N ARG A 227 -52.44 82.54 -37.08
CA ARG A 227 -52.84 83.37 -38.24
C ARG A 227 -54.31 83.15 -38.63
N MET A 228 -54.78 81.91 -38.65
CA MET A 228 -56.18 81.58 -38.95
C MET A 228 -57.13 82.09 -37.86
N GLN A 229 -56.75 81.96 -36.59
CA GLN A 229 -57.52 82.49 -35.46
C GLN A 229 -57.61 84.02 -35.50
N ALA A 230 -56.52 84.71 -35.86
CA ALA A 230 -56.53 86.17 -36.05
C ALA A 230 -57.49 86.58 -37.18
N LYS A 231 -57.43 85.92 -38.35
CA LYS A 231 -58.39 86.17 -39.45
C LYS A 231 -59.84 85.86 -39.07
N ALA A 232 -60.07 84.80 -38.28
CA ALA A 232 -61.41 84.47 -37.79
C ALA A 232 -61.95 85.53 -36.81
N ALA A 233 -61.10 86.07 -35.93
CA ALA A 233 -61.45 87.15 -35.02
C ALA A 233 -61.69 88.48 -35.76
N GLU A 234 -60.87 88.78 -36.78
CA GLU A 234 -61.06 89.93 -37.69
C GLU A 234 -62.41 89.84 -38.42
N LEU A 235 -62.73 88.68 -38.99
CA LEU A 235 -64.03 88.41 -39.63
C LEU A 235 -65.19 88.48 -38.63
N GLN A 236 -65.04 87.97 -37.40
CA GLN A 236 -66.07 88.12 -36.37
C GLN A 236 -66.29 89.60 -36.03
N THR A 237 -65.21 90.36 -35.82
CA THR A 237 -65.29 91.81 -35.52
C THR A 237 -65.90 92.58 -36.70
N GLY A 238 -65.58 92.19 -37.93
CA GLY A 238 -66.20 92.70 -39.15
C GLY A 238 -67.70 92.38 -39.24
N LEU A 239 -68.13 91.18 -38.83
CA LEU A 239 -69.55 90.83 -38.75
C LEU A 239 -70.28 91.57 -37.62
N GLU A 240 -69.62 91.82 -36.49
CA GLU A 240 -70.20 92.54 -35.36
C GLU A 240 -70.30 94.06 -35.63
N THR A 241 -69.33 94.67 -36.30
CA THR A 241 -69.44 96.06 -36.77
C THR A 241 -70.47 96.22 -37.88
N ASN A 242 -70.55 95.29 -38.83
CA ASN A 242 -71.66 95.26 -39.80
C ASN A 242 -73.02 95.09 -39.11
N ARG A 243 -73.14 94.23 -38.08
CA ARG A 243 -74.37 94.09 -37.28
C ARG A 243 -74.74 95.43 -36.63
N LEU A 244 -73.79 96.12 -36.00
CA LEU A 244 -74.02 97.45 -35.41
C LEU A 244 -74.52 98.46 -36.46
N ILE A 245 -73.92 98.50 -37.66
CA ILE A 245 -74.37 99.37 -38.77
C ILE A 245 -75.80 99.05 -39.25
N PHE A 246 -76.28 97.80 -39.09
CA PHE A 246 -77.67 97.42 -39.38
C PHE A 246 -78.64 97.69 -38.21
N GLU A 247 -78.20 97.57 -36.95
CA GLU A 247 -78.99 97.94 -35.76
C GLU A 247 -79.13 99.47 -35.65
N ASP A 248 -78.08 100.25 -35.93
CA ASP A 248 -78.12 101.73 -35.97
C ASP A 248 -79.09 102.29 -37.03
N LYS A 249 -79.61 101.44 -37.92
CA LYS A 249 -80.68 101.75 -38.88
C LYS A 249 -82.09 101.33 -38.43
N LYS A 250 -82.28 100.79 -37.21
CA LYS A 250 -83.59 100.37 -36.68
C LYS A 250 -83.73 100.56 -35.16
N ILE A 251 -84.76 101.30 -34.76
CA ILE A 251 -85.15 101.51 -33.35
C ILE A 251 -86.68 101.51 -33.28
N PRO A 252 -87.34 100.90 -32.27
CA PRO A 252 -87.04 99.64 -31.58
C PRO A 252 -88.27 98.69 -31.53
N CYS A 253 -88.14 97.44 -31.05
CA CYS A 253 -89.23 96.81 -30.27
C CYS A 253 -88.82 95.54 -29.50
N ALA A 254 -89.58 95.23 -28.46
CA ALA A 254 -89.60 93.97 -27.70
C ALA A 254 -91.07 93.65 -27.32
N PRO A 255 -91.44 92.51 -26.70
CA PRO A 255 -90.66 91.32 -26.33
C PRO A 255 -91.31 90.01 -26.83
N CYS A 256 -90.89 88.86 -26.26
CA CYS A 256 -91.73 87.73 -25.78
C CYS A 256 -91.12 86.34 -26.11
N ALA A 257 -91.51 85.31 -25.33
CA ALA A 257 -90.84 84.01 -25.25
C ALA A 257 -91.67 82.84 -25.83
N ARG A 258 -91.02 81.68 -26.07
CA ARG A 258 -91.66 80.36 -26.17
C ARG A 258 -90.73 79.23 -25.68
N ARG A 259 -91.31 78.06 -25.37
CA ARG A 259 -90.71 76.99 -24.54
C ARG A 259 -90.52 75.67 -25.31
N ILE A 260 -89.38 75.01 -25.12
CA ILE A 260 -89.18 73.54 -25.29
C ILE A 260 -88.27 73.09 -24.13
N LYS A 261 -88.66 72.36 -23.07
CA LYS A 261 -89.36 71.07 -22.82
C LYS A 261 -88.46 69.82 -22.83
N LYS A 262 -88.33 69.22 -21.62
CA LYS A 262 -87.81 67.86 -21.28
C LYS A 262 -86.26 67.72 -21.38
N LYS A 263 -85.59 66.86 -20.61
CA LYS A 263 -86.00 65.87 -19.57
C LYS A 263 -84.92 65.79 -18.47
N LYS A 264 -85.28 65.68 -17.19
CA LYS A 264 -84.32 65.49 -16.06
C LYS A 264 -84.96 64.65 -14.95
N SER A 265 -84.27 63.65 -14.40
CA SER A 265 -84.81 62.75 -13.36
C SER A 265 -83.73 62.06 -12.51
N LYS A 266 -83.94 62.06 -11.20
CA LYS A 266 -83.37 61.24 -10.09
C LYS A 266 -84.57 60.84 -9.17
N PRO A 267 -84.46 60.06 -8.08
CA PRO A 267 -83.39 59.17 -7.55
C PRO A 267 -83.89 57.70 -7.70
N PRO A 268 -84.02 56.73 -6.74
CA PRO A 268 -83.53 56.54 -5.36
C PRO A 268 -82.67 55.26 -5.15
N GLU A 269 -83.19 54.21 -4.49
CA GLU A 269 -82.42 53.17 -3.79
C GLU A 269 -83.02 51.74 -3.83
N LYS A 270 -82.12 50.74 -3.76
CA LYS A 270 -82.18 49.46 -3.01
C LYS A 270 -83.27 48.37 -3.27
N VAL A 271 -82.86 47.15 -2.90
CA VAL A 271 -83.61 45.89 -2.67
C VAL A 271 -84.21 45.16 -3.89
N SER A 272 -83.59 44.02 -4.28
CA SER A 272 -84.29 42.72 -4.26
C SER A 272 -83.40 41.48 -4.54
N LYS A 273 -83.68 40.42 -3.78
CA LYS A 273 -83.69 38.98 -4.13
C LYS A 273 -82.38 38.30 -4.64
N GLN A 274 -81.83 37.48 -3.73
CA GLN A 274 -80.99 36.29 -3.98
C GLN A 274 -81.69 35.25 -4.88
N PRO A 275 -80.95 34.35 -5.57
CA PRO A 275 -80.65 33.04 -4.95
C PRO A 275 -79.23 32.49 -5.19
N LYS A 276 -78.46 32.37 -4.10
CA LYS A 276 -77.55 31.26 -3.76
C LYS A 276 -77.01 30.39 -4.92
N GLY A 277 -76.02 30.89 -5.66
CA GLY A 277 -75.04 30.03 -6.33
C GLY A 277 -74.05 29.47 -5.29
N SER A 278 -73.76 28.17 -5.30
CA SER A 278 -72.83 27.56 -4.34
C SER A 278 -71.39 27.98 -4.62
N ARG A 279 -70.76 28.67 -3.66
CA ARG A 279 -69.31 28.91 -3.67
C ARG A 279 -68.59 27.60 -3.33
N ASN A 280 -68.49 26.72 -4.32
CA ASN A 280 -67.61 25.56 -4.28
C ASN A 280 -66.16 26.04 -4.19
N TYR A 281 -65.67 26.16 -2.96
CA TYR A 281 -64.24 26.12 -2.68
C TYR A 281 -63.73 24.74 -3.10
N PHE A 282 -63.39 24.58 -4.38
CA PHE A 282 -62.52 23.50 -4.79
C PHE A 282 -61.21 23.66 -4.02
N ALA A 283 -60.97 22.74 -3.09
CA ALA A 283 -59.75 22.74 -2.29
C ALA A 283 -58.55 22.73 -3.24
N ALA A 284 -57.60 23.64 -3.02
CA ALA A 284 -56.46 23.82 -3.90
C ALA A 284 -55.67 22.51 -4.01
N GLN A 285 -55.78 21.83 -5.16
CA GLN A 285 -55.01 20.65 -5.50
C GLN A 285 -53.57 21.09 -5.80
N PRO A 286 -52.57 20.75 -4.98
CA PRO A 286 -51.26 21.38 -5.05
C PRO A 286 -50.31 20.64 -6.01
N HIS A 287 -50.75 20.38 -7.24
CA HIS A 287 -49.85 20.07 -8.36
C HIS A 287 -50.58 20.34 -9.68
N TYR A 288 -49.85 20.82 -10.69
CA TYR A 288 -50.34 21.38 -11.97
C TYR A 288 -51.56 20.67 -12.60
N ARG A 289 -52.77 21.09 -12.21
CA ARG A 289 -54.01 20.77 -12.93
C ARG A 289 -54.35 21.94 -13.87
N LEU A 290 -53.94 21.79 -15.12
CA LEU A 290 -54.26 22.73 -16.19
C LEU A 290 -55.77 22.66 -16.48
N CYS A 291 -56.50 23.69 -16.06
CA CYS A 291 -57.92 23.87 -16.34
C CYS A 291 -58.11 24.29 -17.80
N LEU A 292 -58.64 23.40 -18.63
CA LEU A 292 -58.86 23.67 -20.06
C LEU A 292 -59.88 24.80 -20.34
N GLY A 293 -60.65 25.22 -19.33
CA GLY A 293 -61.53 26.40 -19.41
C GLY A 293 -60.83 27.75 -19.19
N ASP A 294 -59.62 27.75 -18.60
CA ASP A 294 -58.81 28.97 -18.37
C ASP A 294 -57.80 29.20 -19.52
N MET A 295 -57.69 28.25 -20.46
CA MET A 295 -56.92 28.40 -21.69
C MET A 295 -57.72 29.23 -22.71
N PRO A 296 -57.16 30.32 -23.27
CA PRO A 296 -57.83 31.07 -24.33
C PRO A 296 -57.98 30.20 -25.58
N PHE A 297 -59.12 30.29 -26.27
CA PHE A 297 -59.31 29.56 -27.52
C PHE A 297 -58.42 30.18 -28.62
N VAL A 298 -57.42 29.44 -29.10
CA VAL A 298 -56.49 29.92 -30.15
C VAL A 298 -56.93 29.39 -31.52
N ALA A 299 -57.94 30.03 -32.10
CA ALA A 299 -58.40 29.74 -33.47
C ALA A 299 -57.52 30.41 -34.54
N GLY A 300 -56.21 30.13 -34.52
CA GLY A 300 -55.22 30.73 -35.41
C GLY A 300 -54.79 29.80 -36.56
N LYS A 301 -55.02 30.20 -37.82
CA LYS A 301 -54.44 29.56 -39.00
C LYS A 301 -53.07 30.18 -39.29
N SER A 302 -51.98 29.50 -38.92
CA SER A 302 -50.65 29.88 -39.40
C SER A 302 -50.51 29.47 -40.87
N THR A 303 -50.10 30.39 -41.73
CA THR A 303 -49.90 30.16 -43.18
C THR A 303 -48.44 29.82 -43.53
N SER A 304 -47.58 29.58 -42.52
CA SER A 304 -46.19 29.15 -42.69
C SER A 304 -45.94 27.82 -41.99
N PRO A 305 -45.35 26.80 -42.66
CA PRO A 305 -45.13 25.48 -42.09
C PRO A 305 -44.27 25.44 -40.80
N SER A 306 -43.33 26.38 -40.66
CA SER A 306 -42.27 26.28 -39.65
C SER A 306 -42.70 26.64 -38.21
N HIS A 307 -43.79 27.40 -38.05
CA HIS A 307 -44.28 27.84 -36.73
C HIS A 307 -45.82 27.77 -36.64
N ALA A 308 -46.32 26.66 -36.09
CA ALA A 308 -47.71 26.52 -35.66
C ALA A 308 -47.83 26.82 -34.17
N VAL A 309 -48.50 27.93 -33.80
CA VAL A 309 -48.73 28.34 -32.40
C VAL A 309 -49.40 27.23 -31.58
N VAL A 310 -50.34 26.50 -32.21
CA VAL A 310 -51.03 25.35 -31.59
C VAL A 310 -50.04 24.25 -31.19
N ALA A 311 -49.05 23.94 -32.03
CA ALA A 311 -48.04 22.92 -31.73
C ALA A 311 -47.11 23.36 -30.59
N ASN A 312 -46.75 24.65 -30.53
CA ASN A 312 -45.94 25.20 -29.45
C ASN A 312 -46.68 25.11 -28.09
N VAL A 313 -47.96 25.52 -28.04
CA VAL A 313 -48.80 25.37 -26.84
C VAL A 313 -48.97 23.89 -26.45
N GLN A 314 -49.20 22.99 -27.40
CA GLN A 314 -49.28 21.55 -27.14
C GLN A 314 -47.96 20.95 -26.62
N HIS A 315 -46.82 21.40 -27.13
CA HIS A 315 -45.50 20.97 -26.66
C HIS A 315 -45.20 21.45 -25.24
N VAL A 316 -45.49 22.72 -24.93
CA VAL A 316 -45.40 23.25 -23.55
C VAL A 316 -46.33 22.50 -22.60
N LEU A 317 -47.58 22.23 -23.00
CA LEU A 317 -48.52 21.40 -22.23
C LEU A 317 -48.00 19.97 -22.02
N HIS A 318 -47.30 19.39 -23.00
CA HIS A 318 -46.69 18.06 -22.91
C HIS A 318 -45.53 18.03 -21.90
N LEU A 319 -44.61 18.99 -21.98
CA LEU A 319 -43.51 19.15 -21.02
C LEU A 319 -44.04 19.38 -19.59
N MET A 320 -45.02 20.27 -19.43
CA MET A 320 -45.69 20.50 -18.15
C MET A 320 -46.42 19.26 -17.61
N LYS A 321 -46.82 18.32 -18.48
CA LYS A 321 -47.46 17.05 -18.08
C LYS A 321 -46.44 15.95 -17.73
N GLN A 322 -45.21 16.01 -18.27
CA GLN A 322 -44.17 14.98 -18.10
C GLN A 322 -43.09 15.30 -17.04
N HIS A 323 -43.08 16.49 -16.45
CA HIS A 323 -42.04 16.88 -15.49
C HIS A 323 -41.85 15.88 -14.32
N SER A 324 -40.59 15.67 -13.92
CA SER A 324 -40.27 14.80 -12.79
C SER A 324 -40.67 15.45 -11.47
N LYS A 325 -41.49 14.76 -10.69
CA LYS A 325 -41.95 15.19 -9.35
C LYS A 325 -40.82 15.31 -8.33
N VAL A 326 -39.68 14.66 -8.58
CA VAL A 326 -38.48 14.69 -7.70
C VAL A 326 -37.83 16.08 -7.69
N LEU A 327 -38.09 16.90 -8.71
CA LEU A 327 -37.57 18.27 -8.82
C LEU A 327 -38.53 19.33 -8.22
N CYS A 328 -39.68 18.91 -7.67
CA CYS A 328 -40.69 19.80 -7.12
C CYS A 328 -40.44 20.09 -5.62
N ASN A 329 -40.78 21.31 -5.19
CA ASN A 329 -40.49 21.76 -3.82
C ASN A 329 -41.42 21.05 -2.81
N ASP A 330 -40.85 20.38 -1.81
CA ASP A 330 -41.54 19.45 -0.91
C ASP A 330 -42.72 20.07 -0.12
N ARG A 331 -42.71 21.40 0.07
CA ARG A 331 -43.83 22.18 0.63
C ARG A 331 -45.08 22.22 -0.24
N VAL A 332 -44.98 21.87 -1.52
CA VAL A 332 -46.09 21.83 -2.49
C VAL A 332 -46.64 20.41 -2.61
N VAL A 333 -45.77 19.39 -2.51
CA VAL A 333 -46.16 17.97 -2.65
C VAL A 333 -46.95 17.46 -1.43
N ASN A 334 -46.66 17.95 -0.23
CA ASN A 334 -47.29 17.50 1.02
C ASN A 334 -48.62 18.21 1.33
N SER A 335 -49.72 17.46 1.37
CA SER A 335 -51.09 17.95 1.52
C SER A 335 -51.50 18.28 2.97
N VAL A 336 -50.84 19.27 3.60
CA VAL A 336 -51.20 19.80 4.92
C VAL A 336 -51.67 21.26 4.83
N PRO A 337 -52.95 21.58 5.13
CA PRO A 337 -53.46 22.95 5.03
C PRO A 337 -52.79 23.93 6.01
N LEU A 338 -52.22 25.02 5.49
CA LEU A 338 -51.61 26.10 6.29
C LEU A 338 -52.67 27.00 6.93
N ALA A 339 -53.41 26.46 7.92
CA ALA A 339 -54.55 27.13 8.54
C ALA A 339 -54.61 26.99 10.08
N LYS A 340 -53.46 27.01 10.76
CA LYS A 340 -53.25 27.41 12.18
C LYS A 340 -51.78 27.22 12.58
N GLN A 341 -50.94 28.24 12.38
CA GLN A 341 -49.57 28.28 12.92
C GLN A 341 -49.42 29.45 13.90
N VAL A 342 -50.06 29.34 15.07
CA VAL A 342 -49.83 30.20 16.24
C VAL A 342 -49.65 29.33 17.48
N CYS A 343 -48.69 29.73 18.31
CA CYS A 343 -48.10 28.99 19.43
C CYS A 343 -49.07 28.34 20.43
N ALA A 344 -48.77 27.10 20.85
CA ALA A 344 -49.08 26.58 22.18
C ALA A 344 -48.07 25.48 22.59
N ARG A 345 -47.76 25.39 23.89
CA ARG A 345 -46.93 24.33 24.50
C ARG A 345 -47.79 23.19 25.06
N SER A 346 -47.12 22.09 25.44
CA SER A 346 -47.56 21.01 26.35
C SER A 346 -48.27 19.76 25.77
N SER A 347 -47.62 18.62 26.01
CA SER A 347 -48.13 17.30 26.43
C SER A 347 -49.41 16.65 25.86
N LYS A 348 -49.21 15.38 25.47
CA LYS A 348 -50.12 14.21 25.58
C LYS A 348 -51.26 14.01 24.54
N SER A 349 -50.92 13.14 23.59
CA SER A 349 -51.71 12.00 23.12
C SER A 349 -53.10 12.20 22.47
N LYS A 350 -53.15 11.87 21.18
CA LYS A 350 -54.05 10.82 20.65
C LYS A 350 -53.32 10.02 19.58
N LYS A 351 -53.66 8.74 19.41
CA LYS A 351 -52.97 7.83 18.49
C LYS A 351 -53.25 8.20 17.03
N SER A 352 -52.21 8.27 16.22
CA SER A 352 -52.28 7.97 14.79
C SER A 352 -51.34 6.78 14.52
N VAL A 353 -51.74 5.84 13.67
CA VAL A 353 -50.94 4.66 13.35
C VAL A 353 -49.87 5.07 12.35
N ARG A 354 -48.67 5.35 12.86
CA ARG A 354 -47.48 5.64 12.05
C ARG A 354 -46.93 4.32 11.51
N PRO A 355 -46.78 4.12 10.18
CA PRO A 355 -45.95 3.03 9.67
C PRO A 355 -44.52 3.23 10.18
N SER A 356 -43.89 2.16 10.66
CA SER A 356 -42.59 2.24 11.34
C SER A 356 -41.54 2.89 10.43
N SER A 357 -41.04 4.08 10.81
CA SER A 357 -40.02 4.84 10.06
C SER A 357 -38.61 4.23 10.16
N SER A 358 -38.56 2.90 10.08
CA SER A 358 -37.41 2.01 10.11
C SER A 358 -37.54 0.86 9.10
N SER A 359 -38.64 0.80 8.33
CA SER A 359 -38.73 0.00 7.10
C SER A 359 -38.12 0.76 5.93
N THR A 360 -38.58 1.99 5.66
CA THR A 360 -38.13 2.83 4.53
C THR A 360 -36.62 3.05 4.52
N ILE A 361 -36.01 3.37 5.67
CA ILE A 361 -34.55 3.54 5.79
C ILE A 361 -33.79 2.23 5.48
N ASN A 362 -34.39 1.07 5.74
CA ASN A 362 -33.81 -0.24 5.41
C ASN A 362 -33.94 -0.55 3.90
N GLU A 363 -35.03 -0.11 3.29
CA GLU A 363 -35.36 -0.24 1.86
C GLU A 363 -34.40 0.64 1.04
N GLU A 364 -34.29 1.93 1.38
CA GLU A 364 -33.28 2.88 0.88
C GLU A 364 -31.85 2.33 1.02
N LEU A 365 -31.48 1.80 2.18
CA LEU A 365 -30.17 1.17 2.40
C LEU A 365 -29.96 -0.13 1.60
N SER A 366 -31.02 -0.78 1.12
CA SER A 366 -30.94 -1.98 0.28
C SER A 366 -30.79 -1.60 -1.19
N GLU A 367 -31.52 -0.58 -1.67
CA GLU A 367 -31.32 0.03 -2.98
C GLU A 367 -29.90 0.57 -3.15
N VAL A 368 -29.40 1.32 -2.16
CA VAL A 368 -28.01 1.81 -2.13
C VAL A 368 -27.00 0.66 -2.08
N LEU A 369 -27.31 -0.45 -1.41
CA LEU A 369 -26.41 -1.61 -1.41
C LEU A 369 -26.41 -2.33 -2.77
N GLN A 370 -27.55 -2.42 -3.44
CA GLN A 370 -27.69 -3.03 -4.76
C GLN A 370 -26.89 -2.24 -5.80
N THR A 371 -27.10 -0.92 -5.90
CA THR A 371 -26.36 -0.08 -6.87
C THR A 371 -24.86 -0.11 -6.65
N LEU A 372 -24.39 -0.08 -5.39
CA LEU A 372 -22.97 -0.24 -5.06
C LEU A 372 -22.41 -1.61 -5.48
N GLN A 373 -23.21 -2.67 -5.45
CA GLN A 373 -22.82 -4.01 -5.93
C GLN A 373 -22.80 -4.09 -7.46
N ASP A 374 -23.76 -3.47 -8.14
CA ASP A 374 -23.84 -3.46 -9.60
C ASP A 374 -22.65 -2.67 -10.21
N GLU A 375 -22.34 -1.50 -9.64
CA GLU A 375 -21.13 -0.73 -9.97
C GLU A 375 -19.83 -1.52 -9.73
N PHE A 376 -19.75 -2.29 -8.63
CA PHE A 376 -18.60 -3.15 -8.35
C PHE A 376 -18.51 -4.33 -9.33
N GLY A 377 -19.65 -4.87 -9.76
CA GLY A 377 -19.74 -5.90 -10.81
C GLY A 377 -19.24 -5.38 -12.15
N GLN A 378 -19.66 -4.17 -12.56
CA GLN A 378 -19.18 -3.52 -13.78
C GLN A 378 -17.66 -3.33 -13.74
N MET A 379 -17.11 -2.73 -12.68
CA MET A 379 -15.65 -2.55 -12.56
C MET A 379 -14.89 -3.88 -12.52
N SER A 380 -15.49 -4.95 -12.00
CA SER A 380 -14.88 -6.30 -12.04
C SER A 380 -14.83 -6.88 -13.45
N PHE A 381 -15.83 -6.59 -14.28
CA PHE A 381 -15.82 -6.92 -15.71
C PHE A 381 -14.78 -6.08 -16.46
N ASP A 382 -14.77 -4.77 -16.24
CA ASP A 382 -13.82 -3.83 -16.87
C ASP A 382 -12.36 -4.21 -16.55
N HIS A 383 -12.08 -4.60 -15.30
CA HIS A 383 -10.77 -5.12 -14.86
C HIS A 383 -10.37 -6.37 -15.65
N GLN A 384 -11.30 -7.32 -15.82
CA GLN A 384 -11.02 -8.54 -16.59
C GLN A 384 -10.90 -8.29 -18.11
N GLN A 385 -11.42 -7.17 -18.62
CA GLN A 385 -11.22 -6.75 -20.00
C GLN A 385 -9.88 -6.02 -20.20
N LEU A 386 -9.49 -5.11 -19.28
CA LEU A 386 -8.16 -4.46 -19.29
C LEU A 386 -7.03 -5.49 -19.20
N VAL A 387 -7.14 -6.51 -18.34
CA VAL A 387 -6.15 -7.59 -18.23
C VAL A 387 -5.95 -8.35 -19.55
N LYS A 388 -7.01 -8.54 -20.36
CA LYS A 388 -6.89 -9.14 -21.70
C LYS A 388 -6.22 -8.18 -22.68
N LEU A 389 -6.63 -6.91 -22.70
CA LEU A 389 -6.05 -5.89 -23.56
C LEU A 389 -4.53 -5.74 -23.32
N ILE A 390 -4.07 -5.79 -22.07
CA ILE A 390 -2.63 -5.77 -21.73
C ILE A 390 -1.91 -7.00 -22.31
N GLN A 391 -2.53 -8.19 -22.27
CA GLN A 391 -1.94 -9.41 -22.84
C GLN A 391 -1.90 -9.37 -24.38
N GLU A 392 -2.99 -8.94 -25.02
CA GLU A 392 -3.17 -8.86 -26.47
C GLU A 392 -2.39 -7.70 -27.14
N SER A 393 -2.00 -6.68 -26.38
CA SER A 393 -1.28 -5.51 -26.89
C SER A 393 0.13 -5.86 -27.43
N PRO A 394 0.52 -5.34 -28.61
CA PRO A 394 1.83 -5.61 -29.21
C PRO A 394 2.94 -4.62 -28.81
N THR A 395 2.60 -3.40 -28.38
CA THR A 395 3.56 -2.32 -28.06
C THR A 395 3.71 -2.13 -26.56
N VAL A 396 4.94 -1.87 -26.10
CA VAL A 396 5.27 -1.71 -24.66
C VAL A 396 4.59 -0.48 -24.07
N GLU A 397 4.71 0.68 -24.73
CA GLU A 397 4.08 1.95 -24.31
C GLU A 397 2.57 1.80 -24.07
N LEU A 398 1.89 0.98 -24.88
CA LEU A 398 0.44 0.78 -24.76
C LEU A 398 0.10 -0.17 -23.60
N LYS A 399 0.95 -1.15 -23.28
CA LYS A 399 0.80 -1.96 -22.06
C LYS A 399 0.98 -1.11 -20.81
N GLU A 400 2.03 -0.29 -20.74
CA GLU A 400 2.30 0.59 -19.60
C GLU A 400 1.12 1.53 -19.31
N ASN A 401 0.54 2.13 -20.36
CA ASN A 401 -0.67 2.97 -20.23
C ASN A 401 -1.89 2.18 -19.72
N LEU A 402 -2.14 0.97 -20.23
CA LEU A 402 -3.25 0.12 -19.77
C LEU A 402 -3.03 -0.45 -18.36
N GLU A 403 -1.78 -0.70 -17.97
CA GLU A 403 -1.40 -1.14 -16.62
C GLU A 403 -1.63 -0.01 -15.60
N CYS A 404 -1.32 1.24 -15.94
CA CYS A 404 -1.70 2.40 -15.13
C CYS A 404 -3.23 2.58 -15.03
N GLU A 405 -3.99 2.36 -16.12
CA GLU A 405 -5.46 2.39 -16.04
C GLU A 405 -6.01 1.26 -15.17
N LEU A 406 -5.42 0.06 -15.24
CA LEU A 406 -5.77 -1.10 -14.42
C LEU A 406 -5.51 -0.83 -12.92
N GLU A 407 -4.36 -0.26 -12.56
CA GLU A 407 -4.06 0.12 -11.17
C GLU A 407 -5.05 1.18 -10.67
N ALA A 408 -5.32 2.20 -11.48
CA ALA A 408 -6.32 3.22 -11.16
C ALA A 408 -7.73 2.63 -11.02
N LEU A 409 -8.08 1.56 -11.75
CA LEU A 409 -9.33 0.83 -11.61
C LEU A 409 -9.37 -0.02 -10.33
N VAL A 410 -8.28 -0.71 -9.97
CA VAL A 410 -8.19 -1.46 -8.72
C VAL A 410 -8.39 -0.52 -7.51
N ALA A 411 -7.79 0.67 -7.52
CA ALA A 411 -8.03 1.68 -6.48
C ALA A 411 -9.52 2.11 -6.39
N ARG A 412 -10.22 2.23 -7.52
CA ARG A 412 -11.68 2.48 -7.55
C ARG A 412 -12.49 1.29 -7.00
N MET A 413 -12.10 0.06 -7.36
CA MET A 413 -12.71 -1.16 -6.85
C MET A 413 -12.56 -1.28 -5.33
N GLU A 414 -11.37 -1.04 -4.78
CA GLU A 414 -11.15 -1.03 -3.32
C GLU A 414 -11.99 0.05 -2.61
N ALA A 415 -12.04 1.26 -3.17
CA ALA A 415 -12.86 2.35 -2.63
C ALA A 415 -14.36 1.99 -2.62
N LYS A 416 -14.84 1.23 -3.62
CA LYS A 416 -16.22 0.74 -3.73
C LYS A 416 -16.49 -0.45 -2.81
N ALA A 417 -15.58 -1.42 -2.70
CA ALA A 417 -15.65 -2.52 -1.73
C ALA A 417 -15.70 -2.00 -0.28
N ASN A 418 -14.98 -0.91 0.00
CA ASN A 418 -15.05 -0.19 1.27
C ASN A 418 -16.41 0.51 1.49
N GLN A 419 -17.06 1.04 0.44
CA GLN A 419 -18.43 1.57 0.53
C GLN A 419 -19.45 0.47 0.82
N ILE A 420 -19.44 -0.65 0.07
CA ILE A 420 -20.31 -1.82 0.32
C ILE A 420 -20.12 -2.33 1.76
N THR A 421 -18.87 -2.46 2.20
CA THR A 421 -18.53 -2.86 3.57
C THR A 421 -19.06 -1.90 4.63
N LYS A 422 -19.04 -0.58 4.38
CA LYS A 422 -19.65 0.42 5.27
C LYS A 422 -21.17 0.26 5.33
N VAL A 423 -21.86 0.16 4.18
CA VAL A 423 -23.32 0.02 4.12
C VAL A 423 -23.79 -1.27 4.81
N ARG A 424 -23.14 -2.42 4.55
CA ARG A 424 -23.41 -3.69 5.25
C ARG A 424 -23.20 -3.57 6.77
N LYS A 425 -22.18 -2.84 7.22
CA LYS A 425 -21.95 -2.56 8.65
C LYS A 425 -23.04 -1.67 9.26
N TYR A 426 -23.64 -0.73 8.52
CA TYR A 426 -24.76 0.08 9.00
C TYR A 426 -26.08 -0.71 9.05
N GLN A 427 -26.43 -1.47 8.01
CA GLN A 427 -27.58 -2.38 8.01
C GLN A 427 -27.51 -3.35 9.21
N ALA A 428 -26.36 -4.00 9.42
CA ALA A 428 -26.16 -4.91 10.55
C ALA A 428 -26.23 -4.23 11.93
N GLN A 429 -25.96 -2.91 12.03
CA GLN A 429 -26.18 -2.13 13.25
C GLN A 429 -27.67 -1.82 13.47
N LEU A 430 -28.41 -1.49 12.42
CA LEU A 430 -29.86 -1.25 12.50
C LEU A 430 -30.61 -2.52 12.92
N GLU A 431 -30.29 -3.67 12.34
CA GLU A 431 -30.90 -4.95 12.76
C GLU A 431 -30.54 -5.33 14.21
N LYS A 432 -29.29 -5.13 14.63
CA LYS A 432 -28.91 -5.30 16.05
C LYS A 432 -29.71 -4.39 16.98
N GLN A 433 -29.96 -3.13 16.59
CA GLN A 433 -30.81 -2.22 17.38
C GLN A 433 -32.29 -2.63 17.40
N LYS A 434 -32.84 -3.18 16.30
CA LYS A 434 -34.21 -3.73 16.27
C LYS A 434 -34.33 -4.92 17.22
N ILE A 435 -33.38 -5.87 17.16
CA ILE A 435 -33.33 -7.05 18.02
C ILE A 435 -33.14 -6.67 19.49
N GLU A 436 -32.31 -5.68 19.82
CA GLU A 436 -32.15 -5.23 21.22
C GLU A 436 -33.44 -4.58 21.75
N LYS A 437 -34.14 -3.77 20.94
CA LYS A 437 -35.42 -3.16 21.33
C LYS A 437 -36.48 -4.24 21.62
N GLN A 438 -36.65 -5.21 20.73
CA GLN A 438 -37.55 -6.36 20.95
C GLN A 438 -37.17 -7.16 22.21
N LYS A 439 -35.87 -7.40 22.45
CA LYS A 439 -35.39 -8.10 23.66
C LYS A 439 -35.55 -7.29 24.96
N ARG A 440 -35.74 -5.97 24.90
CA ARG A 440 -36.10 -5.14 26.06
C ARG A 440 -37.61 -5.14 26.34
N GLU A 441 -38.44 -5.12 25.30
CA GLU A 441 -39.91 -5.18 25.45
C GLU A 441 -40.40 -6.54 25.99
N LEU A 442 -39.63 -7.62 25.78
CA LEU A 442 -39.91 -8.97 26.29
C LEU A 442 -39.41 -9.25 27.73
N ARG A 443 -39.03 -8.23 28.52
CA ARG A 443 -38.61 -8.41 29.93
C ARG A 443 -39.60 -7.76 30.92
N PRO A 444 -40.64 -8.46 31.38
CA PRO A 444 -41.49 -7.99 32.46
C PRO A 444 -40.73 -8.01 33.80
N THR A 445 -40.92 -6.97 34.61
CA THR A 445 -40.35 -6.84 35.95
C THR A 445 -41.05 -7.79 36.93
N LYS A 446 -40.29 -8.62 37.65
CA LYS A 446 -40.75 -9.24 38.90
C LYS A 446 -39.68 -9.12 39.99
N LYS A 447 -40.11 -8.80 41.20
CA LYS A 447 -39.32 -8.86 42.44
C LYS A 447 -39.73 -10.11 43.24
N THR A 448 -39.07 -10.26 44.38
CA THR A 448 -39.41 -11.01 45.61
C THR A 448 -39.04 -12.49 45.70
N LEU A 449 -38.11 -12.73 46.63
CA LEU A 449 -38.13 -13.73 47.70
C LEU A 449 -37.76 -15.19 47.37
N ASP A 450 -36.70 -15.61 48.06
CA ASP A 450 -36.58 -16.80 48.93
C ASP A 450 -36.22 -18.20 48.39
N GLU A 451 -35.33 -18.81 49.19
CA GLU A 451 -35.07 -20.22 49.51
C GLU A 451 -34.64 -21.27 48.47
N GLU A 452 -33.43 -21.80 48.75
CA GLU A 452 -33.04 -23.22 48.70
C GLU A 452 -33.03 -23.97 47.34
N GLY A 453 -32.67 -25.26 47.32
CA GLY A 453 -33.00 -26.15 46.18
C GLY A 453 -31.89 -26.81 45.33
N ASN A 454 -30.67 -26.99 45.83
CA ASN A 454 -29.79 -28.17 45.61
C ASN A 454 -29.38 -28.71 44.18
N SER A 455 -28.12 -29.18 44.10
CA SER A 455 -27.60 -30.33 43.31
C SER A 455 -27.64 -30.42 41.75
N SER A 456 -26.43 -30.33 41.18
CA SER A 456 -25.73 -31.40 40.42
C SER A 456 -26.25 -31.99 39.08
N SER A 457 -25.55 -31.66 37.99
CA SER A 457 -24.88 -32.61 37.05
C SER A 457 -24.05 -31.79 36.03
N ARG A 458 -22.76 -31.98 35.74
CA ARG A 458 -21.73 -33.05 35.87
C ARG A 458 -21.50 -33.93 34.63
N SER A 459 -20.97 -33.31 33.57
CA SER A 459 -19.99 -33.87 32.61
C SER A 459 -19.67 -32.80 31.54
N SER A 460 -18.59 -32.80 30.76
CA SER A 460 -17.18 -33.22 30.85
C SER A 460 -16.67 -33.21 29.40
N GLY A 461 -15.65 -32.41 29.09
CA GLY A 461 -15.09 -32.32 27.73
C GLY A 461 -14.09 -31.18 27.65
N ASN A 462 -12.78 -31.50 27.64
CA ASN A 462 -11.75 -30.53 27.99
C ASN A 462 -10.56 -30.54 27.01
N THR A 463 -10.62 -29.62 26.04
CA THR A 463 -9.55 -29.24 25.08
C THR A 463 -9.89 -27.84 24.53
N GLY A 464 -8.95 -26.93 24.26
CA GLY A 464 -7.52 -26.93 24.59
C GLY A 464 -6.85 -25.61 24.18
N THR A 465 -6.12 -24.99 25.11
CA THR A 465 -5.08 -23.93 24.96
C THR A 465 -5.42 -22.53 24.39
N THR A 466 -4.65 -21.56 24.93
CA THR A 466 -4.36 -20.18 24.46
C THR A 466 -5.32 -19.01 24.77
N ASN A 467 -4.71 -17.97 25.35
CA ASN A 467 -5.00 -16.53 25.19
C ASN A 467 -6.38 -15.97 25.61
N LYS A 468 -6.58 -15.86 26.93
CA LYS A 468 -7.44 -14.80 27.48
C LYS A 468 -6.89 -13.41 27.10
N LYS A 469 -7.73 -12.56 26.51
CA LYS A 469 -7.55 -11.10 26.51
C LYS A 469 -8.79 -10.48 27.14
N ASP A 470 -8.79 -10.38 28.47
CA ASP A 470 -9.98 -10.07 29.25
C ASP A 470 -10.56 -8.68 28.91
N CYS A 471 -11.81 -8.67 28.48
CA CYS A 471 -12.57 -7.46 28.17
C CYS A 471 -13.03 -6.77 29.47
N THR A 472 -12.17 -5.92 30.02
CA THR A 472 -12.53 -5.08 31.17
C THR A 472 -13.51 -3.99 30.76
N LYS A 473 -14.67 -3.97 31.43
CA LYS A 473 -15.81 -3.10 31.12
C LYS A 473 -15.41 -1.61 31.24
N PRO A 474 -15.69 -0.74 30.26
CA PRO A 474 -15.37 0.68 30.36
C PRO A 474 -16.17 1.32 31.50
N ARG A 475 -15.47 1.95 32.46
CA ARG A 475 -16.10 2.70 33.55
C ARG A 475 -16.66 4.04 33.02
N PRO A 476 -17.76 4.57 33.60
CA PRO A 476 -18.25 5.90 33.25
C PRO A 476 -17.17 6.95 33.52
N GLY A 477 -16.67 7.63 32.47
CA GLY A 477 -15.69 8.71 32.60
C GLY A 477 -14.74 8.93 31.42
N GLU A 478 -14.51 7.93 30.57
CA GLU A 478 -13.49 8.05 29.48
C GLU A 478 -13.75 9.21 28.51
N LYS A 479 -15.03 9.51 28.19
CA LYS A 479 -15.39 10.65 27.34
C LYS A 479 -14.99 12.00 27.97
N SER A 480 -15.07 12.11 29.30
CA SER A 480 -14.62 13.31 30.02
C SER A 480 -13.10 13.48 29.91
N ARG A 481 -12.33 12.40 30.08
CA ARG A 481 -10.86 12.44 29.89
C ARG A 481 -10.45 12.84 28.47
N LYS A 482 -11.13 12.34 27.44
CA LYS A 482 -10.87 12.71 26.04
C LYS A 482 -11.20 14.17 25.75
N ASN A 483 -12.31 14.69 26.29
CA ASN A 483 -12.66 16.12 26.16
C ASN A 483 -11.66 17.02 26.92
N LEU A 484 -11.19 16.60 28.11
CA LEU A 484 -10.18 17.33 28.88
C LEU A 484 -8.83 17.36 28.16
N GLN A 485 -8.45 16.28 27.48
CA GLN A 485 -7.25 16.25 26.65
C GLN A 485 -7.40 17.20 25.46
N LEU A 486 -8.51 17.12 24.72
CA LEU A 486 -8.78 18.01 23.58
C LEU A 486 -8.72 19.50 23.97
N LEU A 487 -9.23 19.87 25.15
CA LEU A 487 -9.12 21.23 25.68
C LEU A 487 -7.67 21.67 25.95
N LYS A 488 -6.83 20.78 26.50
CA LYS A 488 -5.39 21.04 26.69
C LYS A 488 -4.65 21.16 25.37
N ASP A 489 -4.97 20.31 24.41
CA ASP A 489 -4.36 20.33 23.07
C ASP A 489 -4.72 21.65 22.36
N MET A 490 -5.99 22.08 22.43
CA MET A 490 -6.45 23.35 21.85
C MET A 490 -5.85 24.58 22.57
N GLN A 491 -5.72 24.53 23.89
CA GLN A 491 -5.02 25.58 24.67
C GLN A 491 -3.53 25.65 24.29
N THR A 492 -2.87 24.51 24.10
CA THR A 492 -1.47 24.45 23.65
C THR A 492 -1.30 25.08 22.27
N ILE A 493 -2.24 24.82 21.34
CA ILE A 493 -2.27 25.46 20.02
C ILE A 493 -2.47 26.98 20.16
N GLN A 494 -3.39 27.44 21.01
CA GLN A 494 -3.59 28.88 21.26
C GLN A 494 -2.33 29.56 21.81
N SER A 495 -1.65 28.96 22.81
CA SER A 495 -0.41 29.50 23.35
C SER A 495 0.72 29.54 22.31
N SER A 496 0.84 28.50 21.46
CA SER A 496 1.83 28.43 20.37
C SER A 496 1.57 29.47 19.26
N LEU A 497 0.30 29.76 18.96
CA LEU A 497 -0.06 30.85 18.05
C LEU A 497 0.19 32.24 18.69
N GLN A 498 -0.08 32.39 19.99
CA GLN A 498 0.13 33.64 20.71
C GLN A 498 1.61 33.98 20.96
N SER A 499 2.49 32.98 21.09
CA SER A 499 3.94 33.21 21.19
C SER A 499 4.58 33.72 19.89
N ASN A 500 3.88 33.58 18.75
CA ASN A 500 4.39 33.93 17.43
C ASN A 500 3.87 35.30 16.92
N ASN A 501 3.38 36.16 17.83
CA ASN A 501 3.10 37.56 17.51
C ASN A 501 4.42 38.32 17.32
N LEU A 502 4.96 38.31 16.09
CA LEU A 502 5.98 39.28 15.70
C LEU A 502 5.39 40.68 15.85
N CYS A 503 6.05 41.53 16.65
CA CYS A 503 5.74 42.94 16.68
C CYS A 503 6.17 43.55 15.35
N TRP A 504 5.21 44.02 14.55
CA TRP A 504 5.47 44.92 13.43
C TRP A 504 5.47 46.35 13.97
N ASP A 505 6.54 46.70 14.70
CA ASP A 505 6.87 48.09 14.98
C ASP A 505 7.10 48.84 13.66
N TYR A 506 6.69 50.12 13.62
CA TYR A 506 6.43 50.90 12.41
C TYR A 506 7.28 52.17 12.34
#